data_AF-A0A968WRZ7-F1
#
_entry.id   AF-A0A968WRZ7-F1
#
_cell.length_a   1.000
_cell.length_b   1.000
_cell.length_c   1.000
_cell.angle_alpha   90.00
_cell.angle_beta   90.00
_cell.angle_gamma   90.00
#
_symmetry.space_group_name_H-M   'P 1'
#
loop_
_entity.id
_entity.type
_entity.pdbx_description
1 polymer ?
#
loop_
_entity_poly.entity_id
_entity_poly.type
_entity_poly.pdbx_seq_one_letter_code
_entity_poly.pdbx_strand_id
1 'polypeptide(L)'
;MSVIKLIDKDGVSHILDAVEGWRVMEIIREHGFDVGGLCGGACSCATCHVDVDGAWASKLVPANDDEEAMLDEVPVAGPSSRLSCQIIYSPELSGLTVRLVANG
;
A
#
# COMPACT_ATOMS: atom_id res chain seq x y z
N MET A 1 -17.20 -9.43 5.15
CA MET A 1 -15.78 -9.84 5.14
C MET A 1 -14.96 -8.60 4.91
N SER A 2 -13.95 -8.38 5.75
CA SER A 2 -13.01 -7.27 5.63
C SER A 2 -11.90 -7.70 4.68
N VAL A 3 -11.77 -7.04 3.54
CA VAL A 3 -10.83 -7.45 2.49
C VAL A 3 -10.08 -6.26 1.89
N ILE A 4 -8.94 -6.54 1.25
CA ILE A 4 -8.30 -5.65 0.27
C ILE A 4 -8.18 -6.37 -1.08
N LYS A 5 -8.28 -5.62 -2.17
CA LYS A 5 -8.02 -6.12 -3.53
C LYS A 5 -6.58 -5.76 -3.90
N LEU A 6 -5.69 -6.75 -3.91
CA LEU A 6 -4.33 -6.59 -4.38
C LEU A 6 -4.27 -6.87 -5.89
N ILE A 7 -3.58 -6.03 -6.65
CA ILE A 7 -3.16 -6.34 -8.02
C ILE A 7 -1.66 -6.56 -7.98
N ASP A 8 -1.20 -7.78 -8.29
CA ASP A 8 0.22 -8.11 -8.24
C ASP A 8 1.02 -7.52 -9.40
N LYS A 9 2.32 -7.82 -9.43
CA LYS A 9 3.27 -7.32 -10.44
C LYS A 9 2.97 -7.86 -11.85
N ASP A 10 2.26 -8.99 -11.96
CA ASP A 10 1.81 -9.59 -13.23
C ASP A 10 0.43 -9.06 -13.66
N GLY A 11 -0.18 -8.18 -12.86
CA GLY A 11 -1.49 -7.59 -13.12
C GLY A 11 -2.66 -8.46 -12.68
N VAL A 12 -2.41 -9.57 -11.98
CA VAL A 12 -3.45 -10.49 -11.48
C VAL A 12 -4.07 -9.91 -10.21
N SER A 13 -5.40 -9.95 -10.14
CA SER A 13 -6.15 -9.48 -8.96
C SER A 13 -6.36 -10.60 -7.94
N HIS A 14 -6.10 -10.28 -6.68
CA HIS A 14 -6.26 -11.16 -5.52
C HIS A 14 -7.12 -10.47 -4.47
N ILE A 15 -7.98 -11.24 -3.80
CA ILE A 15 -8.73 -10.78 -2.63
C ILE A 15 -8.03 -11.31 -1.40
N LEU A 16 -7.56 -10.41 -0.55
CA LEU A 16 -6.84 -10.74 0.67
C LEU A 16 -7.74 -10.43 1.87
N ASP A 17 -7.77 -11.33 2.85
CA ASP A 17 -8.44 -11.07 4.11
C ASP A 17 -7.68 -9.98 4.86
N ALA A 18 -8.41 -9.01 5.40
CA ALA A 18 -7.83 -7.83 6.03
C ALA A 18 -8.20 -7.76 7.51
N VAL A 19 -7.21 -7.46 8.34
CA VAL A 19 -7.36 -7.32 9.80
C VAL A 19 -7.38 -5.84 10.15
N GLU A 20 -8.40 -5.41 10.89
CA GLU A 20 -8.50 -4.04 11.37
C GLU A 20 -7.27 -3.64 12.21
N GLY A 21 -6.78 -2.41 11.98
CA GLY A 21 -5.62 -1.86 12.67
C GLY A 21 -4.27 -2.29 12.10
N TRP A 22 -4.22 -3.27 11.19
CA TRP A 22 -2.98 -3.67 10.53
C TRP A 22 -2.59 -2.68 9.44
N ARG A 23 -1.29 -2.57 9.18
CA ARG A 23 -0.80 -1.83 8.02
C ARG A 23 -1.11 -2.64 6.75
N VAL A 24 -1.46 -1.95 5.66
CA VAL A 24 -1.72 -2.63 4.37
C VAL A 24 -0.50 -3.46 3.92
N MET A 25 0.72 -2.97 4.17
CA MET A 25 1.95 -3.74 3.94
C MET A 25 1.96 -5.09 4.68
N GLU A 26 1.52 -5.13 5.95
CA GLU A 26 1.52 -6.36 6.76
C GLU A 26 0.49 -7.35 6.21
N ILE A 27 -0.70 -6.87 5.84
CA ILE A 27 -1.74 -7.69 5.22
C ILE A 27 -1.23 -8.33 3.92
N ILE A 28 -0.57 -7.55 3.06
CA ILE A 28 -0.02 -8.05 1.79
C ILE A 28 1.04 -9.14 2.04
N ARG A 29 1.95 -8.90 2.99
CA ARG A 29 3.03 -9.84 3.33
C ARG A 29 2.52 -11.13 3.97
N GLU A 30 1.51 -11.03 4.84
CA GLU A 30 0.87 -12.20 5.46
C GLU A 30 0.27 -13.16 4.42
N HIS A 31 -0.18 -12.62 3.28
CA HIS A 31 -0.70 -13.40 2.16
C HIS A 31 0.38 -13.87 1.17
N GLY A 32 1.66 -13.71 1.50
CA GLY A 32 2.79 -14.23 0.72
C GLY A 32 3.22 -13.36 -0.46
N PHE A 33 2.71 -12.13 -0.58
CA PHE A 33 3.11 -11.22 -1.64
C PHE A 33 4.29 -10.34 -1.21
N ASP A 34 5.27 -10.21 -2.09
CA ASP A 34 6.43 -9.36 -1.86
C ASP A 34 6.16 -7.92 -2.28
N VAL A 35 5.76 -7.13 -1.29
CA VAL A 35 5.67 -5.66 -1.36
C VAL A 35 6.92 -4.97 -0.81
N GLY A 36 7.96 -5.68 -0.35
CA GLY A 36 9.10 -5.06 0.32
C GLY A 36 8.81 -4.60 1.77
N GLY A 37 9.39 -3.44 2.15
CA GLY A 37 9.32 -2.91 3.52
C GLY A 37 10.61 -3.08 4.34
N LEU A 38 11.77 -2.74 3.75
CA LEU A 38 13.10 -2.90 4.36
C LEU A 38 13.24 -2.24 5.74
N CYS A 39 12.61 -1.09 5.97
CA CYS A 39 12.67 -0.38 7.25
C CYS A 39 11.66 -0.89 8.30
N GLY A 40 10.87 -1.94 7.98
CA GLY A 40 9.85 -2.47 8.90
C GLY A 40 8.68 -1.53 9.16
N GLY A 41 8.44 -0.53 8.30
CA GLY A 41 7.32 0.40 8.45
C GLY A 41 7.64 1.73 9.16
N ALA A 42 8.92 2.02 9.39
CA ALA A 42 9.40 3.25 10.04
C ALA A 42 9.32 4.52 9.16
N CYS A 43 8.74 4.44 7.95
CA CYS A 43 8.74 5.54 6.97
C CYS A 43 10.16 6.03 6.63
N SER A 44 11.14 5.13 6.61
CA SER A 44 12.55 5.45 6.32
C SER A 44 13.08 4.75 5.06
N CYS A 45 12.18 4.22 4.23
CA CYS A 45 12.47 3.69 2.91
C CYS A 45 11.20 3.74 2.06
N ALA A 46 11.33 3.64 0.75
CA ALA A 46 10.19 3.59 -0.17
C ALA A 46 9.84 2.18 -0.70
N THR A 47 10.52 1.13 -0.22
CA THR A 47 10.35 -0.23 -0.80
C THR A 47 8.96 -0.85 -0.66
N CYS A 48 8.10 -0.29 0.19
CA CYS A 48 6.70 -0.71 0.37
C CYS A 48 5.70 0.06 -0.52
N HIS A 49 6.21 0.72 -1.55
CA HIS A 49 5.44 1.51 -2.50
C HIS A 49 4.37 0.66 -3.18
N VAL A 50 3.16 1.19 -3.22
CA VAL A 50 2.02 0.68 -3.99
C VAL A 50 1.31 1.84 -4.68
N ASP A 51 0.61 1.53 -5.76
CA ASP A 51 -0.38 2.46 -6.32
C ASP A 51 -1.76 2.16 -5.76
N VAL A 52 -2.41 3.18 -5.21
CA VAL A 52 -3.79 3.12 -4.73
C VAL A 52 -4.74 3.51 -5.86
N ASP A 53 -5.80 2.74 -6.05
CA ASP A 53 -6.85 3.11 -7.00
C ASP A 53 -7.50 4.45 -6.60
N GLY A 54 -7.60 5.38 -7.54
CA GLY A 54 -8.07 6.74 -7.31
C GLY A 54 -9.47 6.84 -6.68
N ALA A 55 -10.31 5.81 -6.81
CA ALA A 55 -11.61 5.75 -6.13
C ALA A 55 -11.50 5.69 -4.59
N TRP A 56 -10.32 5.35 -4.06
CA TRP A 56 -10.05 5.25 -2.62
C TRP A 56 -9.26 6.42 -2.06
N ALA A 57 -8.64 7.25 -2.90
CA ALA A 57 -7.76 8.33 -2.46
C ALA A 57 -8.41 9.27 -1.43
N SER A 58 -9.69 9.63 -1.62
CA SER A 58 -10.45 10.50 -0.71
C SER A 58 -10.82 9.86 0.63
N LYS A 59 -10.69 8.54 0.76
CA LYS A 59 -10.98 7.79 2.00
C LYS A 59 -9.73 7.51 2.82
N LEU A 60 -8.55 7.68 2.23
CA LEU A 60 -7.29 7.50 2.95
C LEU A 60 -6.94 8.78 3.70
N VAL A 61 -6.26 8.61 4.84
CA VAL A 61 -5.49 9.71 5.42
C VAL A 61 -4.44 10.13 4.38
N PRO A 62 -4.31 11.44 4.06
CA PRO A 62 -3.28 11.92 3.15
C PRO A 62 -1.89 11.47 3.55
N ALA A 63 -0.97 11.38 2.59
CA ALA A 63 0.44 11.20 2.91
C ALA A 63 0.90 12.38 3.78
N ASN A 64 1.77 12.10 4.74
CA ASN A 64 2.42 13.15 5.53
C ASN A 64 3.75 13.54 4.87
N ASP A 65 4.34 14.64 5.34
CA ASP A 65 5.59 15.18 4.77
C ASP A 65 6.72 14.14 4.71
N ASP A 66 6.83 13.25 5.70
CA ASP A 66 7.84 12.18 5.73
C ASP A 66 7.57 11.12 4.64
N GLU A 67 6.30 10.72 4.46
CA GLU A 67 5.89 9.78 3.41
C GLU A 67 6.10 10.40 2.02
N GLU A 68 5.72 11.66 1.84
CA GLU A 68 5.91 12.40 0.59
C GLU A 68 7.40 12.52 0.25
N ALA A 69 8.25 12.87 1.21
CA ALA A 69 9.69 12.94 1.00
C ALA A 69 10.30 11.61 0.53
N MET A 70 9.83 10.48 1.06
CA MET A 70 10.28 9.16 0.61
C MET A 70 9.76 8.81 -0.78
N LEU A 71 8.54 9.22 -1.14
CA LEU A 71 7.96 8.99 -2.46
C LEU A 71 8.60 9.86 -3.55
N ASP A 72 9.05 11.07 -3.22
CA ASP A 72 9.76 11.98 -4.14
C ASP A 72 11.08 11.39 -4.65
N GLU A 73 11.71 10.50 -3.88
CA GLU A 73 12.92 9.78 -4.28
C GLU A 73 12.64 8.62 -5.25
N VAL A 74 11.37 8.25 -5.47
CA VAL A 74 10.96 7.13 -6.32
C VAL A 74 10.64 7.64 -7.74
N PRO A 75 11.44 7.30 -8.77
CA PRO A 75 11.26 7.85 -10.12
C PRO A 75 9.90 7.54 -10.77
N VAL A 76 9.26 6.46 -10.34
CA VAL A 76 7.96 5.99 -10.87
C VAL A 76 6.77 6.41 -10.00
N ALA A 77 7.00 7.14 -8.91
CA ALA A 77 5.90 7.62 -8.07
C ALA A 77 5.05 8.67 -8.81
N GLY A 78 3.76 8.64 -8.52
CA GLY A 78 2.77 9.58 -9.04
C GLY A 78 1.67 9.86 -8.02
N PRO A 79 0.59 10.58 -8.40
CA PRO A 79 -0.44 11.03 -7.47
C PRO A 79 -1.20 9.90 -6.73
N SER A 80 -1.19 8.69 -7.27
CA SER A 80 -1.78 7.48 -6.66
C SER A 80 -0.83 6.73 -5.73
N SER A 81 0.44 7.11 -5.72
CA SER A 81 1.48 6.37 -5.01
C SER A 81 1.40 6.61 -3.52
N ARG A 82 1.52 5.52 -2.76
CA ARG A 82 1.53 5.53 -1.30
C ARG A 82 2.54 4.51 -0.78
N LEU A 83 3.03 4.74 0.42
CA LEU A 83 3.74 3.72 1.18
C LEU A 83 2.70 2.86 1.90
N SER A 84 2.53 1.61 1.45
CA SER A 84 1.52 0.69 2.03
C SER A 84 1.72 0.46 3.53
N CYS A 85 2.93 0.69 4.06
CA CYS A 85 3.18 0.62 5.49
C CYS A 85 2.58 1.80 6.27
N GLN A 86 2.30 2.95 5.65
CA GLN A 86 1.68 4.11 6.30
C GLN A 86 0.15 4.11 6.21
N ILE A 87 -0.44 3.16 5.47
CA ILE A 87 -1.89 2.98 5.41
C ILE A 87 -2.32 1.98 6.49
N ILE A 88 -3.08 2.46 7.48
CA ILE A 88 -3.74 1.61 8.47
C ILE A 88 -5.10 1.17 7.94
N TYR A 89 -5.32 -0.14 7.90
CA TYR A 89 -6.58 -0.70 7.46
C TYR A 89 -7.68 -0.50 8.50
N SER A 90 -8.86 -0.11 8.03
CA SER A 90 -10.11 -0.09 8.81
C SER A 90 -11.24 -0.74 7.99
N PRO A 91 -12.34 -1.18 8.62
CA PRO A 91 -13.48 -1.77 7.89
C PRO A 91 -14.09 -0.85 6.82
N GLU A 92 -13.95 0.47 6.95
CA GLU A 92 -14.39 1.46 5.95
C GLU A 92 -13.59 1.39 4.63
N LEU A 93 -12.39 0.82 4.71
CA LEU A 93 -11.51 0.54 3.58
C LEU A 93 -11.73 -0.86 3.00
N SER A 94 -12.78 -1.59 3.41
CA SER A 94 -13.07 -2.90 2.85
C SER A 94 -13.30 -2.83 1.34
N GLY A 95 -12.46 -3.53 0.58
CA GLY A 95 -12.41 -3.48 -0.88
C GLY A 95 -11.36 -2.53 -1.44
N LEU A 96 -10.54 -1.89 -0.58
CA LEU A 96 -9.40 -1.05 -0.99
C LEU A 96 -8.58 -1.75 -2.07
N THR A 97 -8.45 -1.10 -3.22
CA THR A 97 -7.66 -1.63 -4.33
C THR A 97 -6.27 -1.00 -4.32
N VAL A 98 -5.26 -1.86 -4.21
CA VAL A 98 -3.84 -1.47 -4.30
C VAL A 98 -3.12 -2.32 -5.33
N ARG A 99 -2.12 -1.75 -5.99
CA ARG A 99 -1.29 -2.42 -6.99
C ARG A 99 0.16 -2.44 -6.54
N LEU A 100 0.80 -3.61 -6.64
CA LEU A 100 2.24 -3.72 -6.47
C LEU A 100 2.93 -3.06 -7.67
N VAL A 101 3.87 -2.17 -7.37
CA VAL A 101 4.79 -1.63 -8.37
C VAL A 101 6.04 -2.50 -8.44
N ALA A 102 6.71 -2.49 -9.60
CA ALA A 102 8.07 -3.01 -9.65
C ALA A 102 8.97 -2.02 -8.89
N ASN A 103 9.47 -2.43 -7.72
CA ASN A 103 10.57 -1.73 -7.09
C ASN A 103 11.76 -1.81 -8.07
N GLY A 104 12.24 -0.65 -8.53
CA GLY A 104 13.42 -0.55 -9.38
C GLY A 104 14.68 -1.09 -8.73
#